data_AF-A0A845LZQ4-F1
#
_entry.id   AF-A0A845LZQ4-F1
#
_cell.length_a   1.000
_cell.length_b   1.000
_cell.length_c   1.000
_cell.angle_alpha   90.00
_cell.angle_beta   90.00
_cell.angle_gamma   90.00
#
_symmetry.space_group_name_H-M   'P 1'
#
loop_
_entity.id
_entity.type
_entity.pdbx_description
1 polymer ?
#
loop_
_entity_poly.entity_id
_entity_poly.type
_entity_poly.pdbx_seq_one_letter_code
_entity_poly.pdbx_strand_id
1 'polypeptide(L)'
;MLRYGLLTLGFWVVWKLSGERPRAGAAWALIAGVAVLFGLGHLPAMAATIPLDMAITLRTVALNAVLGVFYGWLYWRRGLEAGMMAHAATHPGLWIGLAIG
;
A
#
# COMPACT_ATOMS: atom_id res chain seq x y z
N MET A 1 3.07 -0.75 7.68
CA MET A 1 4.51 -0.83 7.31
C MET A 1 4.86 -2.03 6.45
N LEU A 2 4.21 -3.20 6.62
CA LEU A 2 4.42 -4.40 5.80
C LEU A 2 4.39 -4.15 4.26
N ARG A 3 3.60 -3.18 3.77
CA ARG A 3 3.53 -2.83 2.33
C ARG A 3 4.88 -2.44 1.75
N TYR A 4 5.65 -1.66 2.50
CA TYR A 4 6.94 -1.17 2.05
C TYR A 4 7.96 -2.30 2.08
N GLY A 5 7.89 -3.19 3.08
CA GLY A 5 8.70 -4.41 3.10
C GLY A 5 8.49 -5.28 1.86
N LEU A 6 7.23 -5.51 1.46
CA LEU A 6 6.92 -6.27 0.24
C LEU A 6 7.40 -5.56 -1.03
N LEU A 7 7.24 -4.24 -1.13
CA LEU A 7 7.73 -3.47 -2.28
C LEU A 7 9.26 -3.46 -2.36
N THR A 8 9.95 -3.27 -1.22
CA THR A 8 11.41 -3.35 -1.13
C THR A 8 11.91 -4.72 -1.54
N LEU A 9 11.29 -5.79 -1.01
CA LEU A 9 11.63 -7.16 -1.39
C LEU A 9 11.40 -7.41 -2.89
N GLY A 10 10.26 -6.97 -3.42
CA GLY A 10 9.94 -7.10 -4.85
C GLY A 10 10.93 -6.36 -5.75
N PHE A 11 11.26 -5.11 -5.44
CA PHE A 11 12.27 -4.34 -6.17
C PHE A 11 13.65 -4.99 -6.07
N TRP A 12 14.01 -5.50 -4.90
CA TRP A 12 15.27 -6.22 -4.70
C TRP A 12 15.33 -7.52 -5.51
N VAL A 13 14.26 -8.32 -5.54
CA VAL A 13 14.19 -9.55 -6.34
C VAL A 13 14.33 -9.23 -7.83
N VAL A 14 13.59 -8.24 -8.34
CA VAL A 14 13.71 -7.83 -9.75
C VAL A 14 15.12 -7.38 -10.08
N TRP A 15 15.74 -6.58 -9.21
CA TRP A 15 17.13 -6.16 -9.38
C TRP A 15 18.11 -7.33 -9.34
N LYS A 16 17.93 -8.26 -8.39
CA LYS A 16 18.82 -9.40 -8.22
C LYS A 16 18.77 -10.36 -9.40
N LEU A 17 17.60 -10.54 -10.02
CA LEU A 17 17.40 -11.44 -11.16
C LEU A 17 17.78 -10.79 -12.50
N SER A 18 17.51 -9.50 -12.68
CA SER A 18 17.79 -8.81 -13.95
C SER A 18 19.15 -8.12 -14.02
N GLY A 19 19.79 -7.87 -12.87
CA GLY A 19 20.99 -7.03 -12.76
C GLY A 19 20.70 -5.52 -12.89
N GLU A 20 19.49 -5.15 -13.31
CA GLU A 20 19.07 -3.77 -13.55
C GLU A 20 18.04 -3.32 -12.51
N ARG A 21 17.96 -2.01 -12.27
CA ARG A 21 16.85 -1.49 -11.46
C ARG A 21 15.52 -1.78 -12.15
N PRO A 22 14.42 -2.02 -11.41
CA PRO A 22 13.12 -2.28 -12.00
C PRO A 22 12.73 -1.18 -12.99
N ARG A 23 12.43 -1.57 -14.23
CA ARG A 23 11.85 -0.67 -15.24
C ARG A 23 10.47 -0.18 -14.76
N ALA A 24 10.01 0.94 -15.31
CA ALA A 24 8.74 1.54 -14.91
C ALA A 24 7.55 0.57 -14.93
N GLY A 25 7.45 -0.29 -15.94
CA GLY A 25 6.40 -1.32 -16.02
C GLY A 25 6.45 -2.32 -14.87
N ALA A 26 7.64 -2.86 -14.55
CA ALA A 26 7.82 -3.76 -13.42
C ALA A 26 7.54 -3.06 -12.08
N ALA A 27 7.93 -1.79 -11.95
CA ALA A 27 7.68 -1.02 -10.76
C ALA A 27 6.18 -0.82 -10.51
N TRP A 28 5.43 -0.41 -11.53
CA TRP A 28 3.98 -0.28 -11.46
C TRP A 28 3.27 -1.61 -11.21
N ALA A 29 3.73 -2.71 -11.84
CA ALA A 29 3.17 -4.03 -11.60
C ALA A 29 3.33 -4.47 -10.13
N LEU A 30 4.51 -4.25 -9.55
CA LEU A 30 4.76 -4.52 -8.12
C LEU A 30 3.90 -3.62 -7.22
N ILE A 31 3.80 -2.32 -7.53
CA ILE A 31 2.95 -1.38 -6.80
C ILE A 31 1.48 -1.83 -6.82
N ALA A 32 0.95 -2.14 -8.00
CA ALA A 32 -0.44 -2.59 -8.15
C ALA A 32 -0.69 -3.93 -7.44
N GLY A 33 0.21 -4.91 -7.63
CA GLY A 33 0.10 -6.23 -7.01
C GLY A 33 0.12 -6.15 -5.48
N VAL A 34 1.06 -5.41 -4.90
CA VAL A 34 1.12 -5.21 -3.44
C VAL A 34 -0.10 -4.41 -2.95
N ALA A 35 -0.56 -3.41 -3.70
CA ALA A 35 -1.75 -2.64 -3.31
C ALA A 35 -3.03 -3.50 -3.25
N VAL A 36 -3.24 -4.37 -4.25
CA VAL A 36 -4.38 -5.32 -4.26
C VAL A 36 -4.24 -6.34 -3.14
N LEU A 37 -3.05 -6.91 -2.94
CA LEU A 37 -2.78 -7.84 -1.84
C LEU A 37 -3.08 -7.21 -0.48
N PHE A 38 -2.73 -5.94 -0.30
CA PHE A 38 -3.09 -5.19 0.89
C PHE A 38 -4.60 -4.99 1.02
N GLY A 39 -5.30 -4.65 -0.05
CA GLY A 39 -6.76 -4.55 -0.03
C GLY A 39 -7.43 -5.86 0.40
N LEU A 40 -6.98 -6.99 -0.12
CA LEU A 40 -7.44 -8.32 0.29
C LEU A 40 -7.10 -8.62 1.76
N GLY A 41 -5.90 -8.23 2.22
CA GLY A 41 -5.46 -8.40 3.60
C GLY A 41 -6.30 -7.64 4.64
N HIS A 42 -7.13 -6.67 4.24
CA HIS A 42 -8.05 -5.97 5.14
C HIS A 42 -9.41 -6.68 5.29
N LEU A 43 -9.73 -7.66 4.43
CA LEU A 43 -11.01 -8.37 4.48
C LEU A 43 -11.24 -9.14 5.78
N PRO A 44 -10.24 -9.86 6.37
CA PRO A 44 -10.45 -10.53 7.66
C PRO A 44 -10.79 -9.57 8.79
N ALA A 45 -10.14 -8.40 8.83
CA ALA A 45 -10.44 -7.37 9.82
C ALA A 45 -11.83 -6.76 9.60
N MET A 46 -12.22 -6.54 8.34
CA MET A 46 -13.56 -6.05 8.00
C MET A 46 -14.64 -7.06 8.40
N ALA A 47 -14.43 -8.35 8.11
CA ALA A 47 -15.34 -9.44 8.47
C ALA A 47 -15.58 -9.57 9.99
N ALA A 48 -14.62 -9.14 10.82
CA ALA A 48 -14.77 -9.12 12.27
C ALA A 48 -15.68 -7.98 12.77
N THR A 49 -16.01 -7.00 11.90
CA THR A 49 -16.83 -5.82 12.25
C THR A 49 -18.20 -5.83 11.59
N ILE A 50 -18.29 -6.34 10.36
CA ILE A 50 -19.51 -6.38 9.57
C ILE A 50 -19.51 -7.61 8.65
N PRO A 51 -20.67 -8.27 8.40
CA PRO A 51 -20.76 -9.33 7.41
C PRO A 51 -20.28 -8.86 6.04
N LEU A 52 -19.43 -9.65 5.38
CA LEU A 52 -18.95 -9.34 4.05
C LEU A 52 -20.02 -9.69 3.01
N ASP A 53 -20.42 -8.70 2.23
CA ASP A 53 -21.10 -8.89 0.94
C ASP A 53 -20.20 -8.43 -0.22
N MET A 54 -20.71 -8.53 -1.45
CA MET A 54 -19.97 -8.11 -2.64
C MET A 54 -19.61 -6.62 -2.60
N ALA A 55 -20.53 -5.77 -2.13
CA ALA A 55 -20.33 -4.32 -2.12
C ALA A 55 -19.24 -3.91 -1.12
N ILE A 56 -19.29 -4.44 0.10
CA ILE A 56 -18.32 -4.21 1.16
C ILE A 56 -16.94 -4.75 0.75
N THR A 57 -16.91 -5.94 0.14
CA THR A 57 -15.65 -6.55 -0.33
C THR A 57 -15.00 -5.68 -1.39
N LEU A 58 -15.73 -5.33 -2.45
CA LEU A 58 -15.21 -4.50 -3.54
C LEU A 58 -14.77 -3.14 -3.04
N ARG A 59 -15.59 -2.48 -2.21
CA ARG A 59 -15.25 -1.18 -1.62
C ARG A 59 -13.98 -1.25 -0.78
N THR A 60 -13.86 -2.26 0.09
CA THR A 60 -12.70 -2.43 0.97
C THR A 60 -11.44 -2.64 0.16
N VAL A 61 -11.46 -3.53 -0.82
CA VAL A 61 -10.31 -3.79 -1.69
C VAL A 61 -9.96 -2.56 -2.52
N ALA A 62 -10.95 -1.93 -3.16
CA ALA A 62 -10.73 -0.78 -4.03
C ALA A 62 -10.15 0.43 -3.29
N LEU A 63 -10.72 0.82 -2.14
CA LEU A 63 -10.22 1.96 -1.37
C LEU A 63 -8.78 1.72 -0.90
N ASN A 64 -8.49 0.52 -0.40
CA ASN A 64 -7.15 0.16 0.04
C ASN A 64 -6.16 0.07 -1.13
N ALA A 65 -6.59 -0.43 -2.29
CA ALA A 65 -5.75 -0.52 -3.47
C ALA A 65 -5.42 0.87 -4.04
N VAL A 66 -6.39 1.78 -4.16
CA VAL A 66 -6.17 3.16 -4.65
C VAL A 66 -5.16 3.89 -3.78
N LEU A 67 -5.37 3.86 -2.45
CA LEU A 67 -4.42 4.45 -1.50
C LEU A 67 -3.07 3.74 -1.55
N GLY A 68 -3.07 2.41 -1.63
CA GLY A 68 -1.86 1.59 -1.76
C GLY A 68 -1.02 1.95 -2.99
N VAL A 69 -1.66 2.16 -4.15
CA VAL A 69 -1.00 2.61 -5.38
C VAL A 69 -0.38 3.99 -5.19
N PHE A 70 -1.11 4.93 -4.58
CA PHE A 70 -0.59 6.26 -4.31
C PHE A 70 0.64 6.24 -3.39
N TYR A 71 0.60 5.50 -2.28
CA TYR A 71 1.77 5.41 -1.39
C TYR A 71 2.93 4.65 -2.02
N GLY A 72 2.65 3.61 -2.82
CA GLY A 72 3.67 2.86 -3.55
C GLY A 72 4.36 3.71 -4.61
N TRP A 73 3.61 4.58 -5.29
CA TRP A 73 4.15 5.56 -6.22
C TRP A 73 5.04 6.59 -5.51
N LEU A 74 4.59 7.16 -4.39
CA LEU A 74 5.42 8.07 -3.60
C LEU A 74 6.68 7.39 -3.06
N TYR A 75 6.55 6.15 -2.59
CA TYR A 75 7.69 5.32 -2.20
C TYR A 75 8.71 5.19 -3.33
N TRP A 76 8.24 4.81 -4.53
CA TRP A 76 9.11 4.60 -5.68
C TRP A 76 9.76 5.90 -6.19
N ARG A 77 9.06 7.03 -6.13
CA ARG A 77 9.53 8.31 -6.68
C ARG A 77 10.31 9.17 -5.68
N ARG A 78 10.05 9.03 -4.38
CA ARG A 78 10.56 9.91 -3.32
C ARG A 78 11.13 9.17 -2.11
N GLY A 79 11.20 7.84 -2.15
CA GLY A 79 11.81 7.02 -1.11
C GLY A 79 10.85 6.60 0.00
N LEU A 80 11.38 5.78 0.93
CA LEU A 80 10.63 5.15 2.01
C LEU A 80 9.90 6.15 2.89
N GLU A 81 10.59 7.22 3.30
CA GLU A 81 10.05 8.25 4.18
C GLU A 81 8.82 8.92 3.57
N ALA A 82 8.89 9.32 2.29
CA ALA A 82 7.76 9.94 1.61
C ALA A 82 6.54 9.01 1.53
N GLY A 83 6.76 7.72 1.23
CA GLY A 83 5.71 6.72 1.24
C GLY A 83 5.08 6.54 2.62
N MET A 84 5.90 6.49 3.68
CA MET A 84 5.46 6.33 5.07
C MET A 84 4.69 7.56 5.57
N MET A 85 5.19 8.76 5.29
CA MET A 85 4.55 10.03 5.67
C MET A 85 3.19 10.18 5.00
N ALA A 86 3.08 9.86 3.71
CA ALA A 86 1.79 9.93 3.02
C ALA A 86 0.75 8.95 3.60
N HIS A 87 1.19 7.76 4.00
CA HIS A 87 0.29 6.82 4.68
C HIS A 87 -0.11 7.29 6.08
N ALA A 88 0.84 7.79 6.88
CA ALA A 88 0.55 8.36 8.19
C ALA A 88 -0.45 9.52 8.09
N ALA A 89 -0.30 10.39 7.08
CA ALA A 89 -1.18 11.52 6.81
C ALA A 89 -2.63 11.14 6.49
N THR A 90 -2.89 9.90 6.04
CA THR A 90 -4.26 9.42 5.82
C THR A 90 -4.88 8.74 7.03
N HIS A 91 -4.10 8.55 8.11
CA HIS A 91 -4.61 7.95 9.33
C HIS A 91 -5.27 9.05 10.20
N PRO A 92 -6.55 8.90 10.58
CA PRO A 92 -7.24 9.89 11.41
C PRO A 92 -6.52 10.19 12.73
N GLY A 93 -5.87 9.17 13.31
CA GLY A 93 -5.10 9.31 14.55
C GLY A 93 -3.99 10.36 14.49
N LEU A 94 -3.37 10.61 13.33
CA LEU A 94 -2.37 11.67 13.20
C LEU A 94 -3.00 13.05 13.40
N TRP A 95 -4.13 13.30 12.74
CA TRP A 95 -4.84 14.58 12.81
C TRP A 95 -5.43 14.84 14.20
N ILE A 96 -5.93 13.79 14.86
CA ILE A 96 -6.43 13.89 16.23
C ILE A 96 -5.29 14.26 17.17
N GLY A 97 -4.13 13.61 17.06
CA GLY A 97 -2.97 13.92 17.90
C GLY A 97 -2.45 15.35 17.74
N LEU A 98 -2.45 15.88 16.52
CA LEU A 98 -2.07 17.27 16.24
C LEU A 98 -3.11 18.30 16.70
N ALA A 99 -4.38 17.91 16.84
CA ALA A 99 -5.46 18.81 17.26
C ALA A 99 -5.58 18.95 18.79
N ILE A 100 -4.94 18.05 19.57
CA ILE A 100 -5.02 18.00 21.03
C ILE A 100 -3.69 18.31 21.75
N GLY A 101 -2.64 18.59 21.00
CA GLY A 101 -1.31 19.00 21.52
C GLY A 101 -1.04 20.47 21.23
#